data_AF-A0A5E8D3F6-F1
#
_entry.id   AF-A0A5E8D3F6-F1
#
_cell.length_a   1.000
_cell.length_b   1.000
_cell.length_c   1.000
_cell.angle_alpha   90.00
_cell.angle_beta   90.00
_cell.angle_gamma   90.00
#
_symmetry.space_group_name_H-M   'P 1'
#
loop_
_entity.id
_entity.type
_entity.pdbx_description
1 polymer ?
#
loop_
_entity_poly.entity_id
_entity_poly.type
_entity_poly.pdbx_seq_one_letter_code
_entity_poly.pdbx_strand_id
1 'polypeptide(L)'
;MNELKIQIPEGFQIGAFDKVTGVVKFEAKPKDIKERIKTFNDVLQYHGIKSETFAMECLSLTDDEIAYKQIKLIASALNEGWTPDWNDRNQTKYYPWFRMGSSSGGFSCDDCDYDFSGSAVGSRLCYKSSELAKYAGTQFISIYKKFTTL
;
A
#
# COMPACT_ATOMS: atom_id res chain seq x y z
N MET A 1 -27.15 28.42 -7.35
CA MET A 1 -26.77 27.44 -6.33
C MET A 1 -26.40 28.22 -5.08
N ASN A 2 -26.95 27.86 -3.92
CA ASN A 2 -26.58 28.48 -2.65
C ASN A 2 -25.53 27.58 -1.99
N GLU A 3 -24.37 28.13 -1.65
CA GLU A 3 -23.27 27.39 -1.02
C GLU A 3 -23.11 27.82 0.44
N LEU A 4 -22.88 26.85 1.34
CA LEU A 4 -22.53 27.11 2.73
C LEU A 4 -21.05 26.80 2.94
N LYS A 5 -20.26 27.82 3.29
CA LYS A 5 -18.85 27.65 3.64
C LYS A 5 -18.71 27.36 5.14
N ILE A 6 -18.20 26.18 5.48
CA ILE A 6 -17.98 25.75 6.87
C ILE A 6 -16.48 25.84 7.18
N GLN A 7 -16.13 26.41 8.32
CA GLN A 7 -14.75 26.38 8.83
C GLN A 7 -14.52 25.04 9.54
N ILE A 8 -13.61 24.22 9.02
CA ILE A 8 -13.22 22.96 9.65
C ILE A 8 -12.07 23.26 10.61
N PRO A 9 -12.17 22.92 11.91
CA PRO A 9 -11.09 23.12 12.86
C PRO A 9 -9.80 22.42 12.43
N GLU A 10 -8.65 22.98 12.79
CA GLU A 10 -7.35 22.37 12.52
C GLU A 10 -7.26 20.96 13.15
N GLY A 11 -6.80 19.99 12.38
CA GLY A 11 -6.74 18.60 12.82
C GLY A 11 -8.06 17.83 12.75
N PHE A 12 -9.15 18.41 12.22
CA PHE A 12 -10.45 17.73 12.05
C PHE A 12 -10.86 17.60 10.57
N GLN A 13 -11.74 16.64 10.29
CA GLN A 13 -12.42 16.46 9.00
C GLN A 13 -13.93 16.28 9.23
N ILE A 14 -14.74 16.39 8.16
CA ILE A 14 -16.16 16.09 8.23
C ILE A 14 -16.33 14.57 8.36
N GLY A 15 -16.85 14.12 9.50
CA GLY A 15 -17.17 12.71 9.73
C GLY A 15 -18.58 12.36 9.27
N ALA A 16 -19.57 13.19 9.63
CA ALA A 16 -20.96 12.98 9.22
C ALA A 16 -21.70 14.29 8.96
N PHE A 17 -22.64 14.26 8.02
CA PHE A 17 -23.58 15.34 7.76
C PHE A 17 -25.02 14.84 7.84
N ASP A 18 -25.79 15.40 8.76
CA ASP A 18 -27.21 15.16 8.87
C ASP A 18 -27.96 16.06 7.85
N LYS A 19 -28.55 15.43 6.85
CA LYS A 19 -29.27 16.11 5.77
C LYS A 19 -30.61 16.74 6.20
N VAL A 20 -31.17 16.30 7.33
CA VAL A 20 -32.46 16.79 7.84
C VAL A 20 -32.25 17.98 8.76
N THR A 21 -31.31 17.88 9.70
CA THR A 21 -31.05 18.95 10.68
C THR A 21 -29.98 19.95 10.22
N GLY A 22 -29.19 19.60 9.20
CA GLY A 22 -28.06 20.41 8.73
C GLY A 22 -26.83 20.33 9.64
N VAL A 23 -26.83 19.46 10.65
CA VAL A 23 -25.70 19.33 11.60
C VAL A 23 -24.54 18.59 10.95
N VAL A 24 -23.36 19.23 10.96
CA VAL A 24 -22.08 18.60 10.58
C VAL A 24 -21.35 18.16 11.85
N LYS A 25 -20.99 16.88 11.91
CA LYS A 25 -20.12 16.33 12.95
C LYS A 25 -18.69 16.26 12.43
N PHE A 26 -17.78 16.89 13.16
CA PHE A 26 -16.36 16.78 12.90
C PHE A 26 -15.77 15.59 13.65
N GLU A 27 -14.78 14.96 13.04
CA GLU A 27 -13.95 13.94 13.65
C GLU A 27 -12.47 14.30 13.49
N ALA A 28 -11.63 13.84 14.40
CA ALA A 28 -10.20 14.07 14.29
C ALA A 28 -9.69 13.43 12.99
N LYS A 29 -8.85 14.15 12.24
CA LYS A 29 -8.16 13.58 11.09
C LYS A 29 -7.36 12.37 11.57
N PRO A 30 -7.48 11.23 10.89
CA PRO A 30 -6.64 10.10 11.24
C PRO A 30 -5.17 10.51 11.06
N LYS A 31 -4.30 9.98 11.92
CA LYS A 31 -2.85 10.11 11.75
C LYS A 31 -2.44 9.65 10.35
N ASP A 32 -1.28 10.10 9.89
CA ASP A 32 -0.72 9.62 8.64
C ASP A 32 -0.72 8.08 8.60
N ILE A 33 -1.02 7.48 7.44
CA ILE A 33 -1.16 6.03 7.32
C ILE A 33 0.13 5.28 7.71
N LYS A 34 1.31 5.87 7.49
CA LYS A 34 2.61 5.32 7.90
C LYS A 34 2.84 5.38 9.42
N GLU A 35 2.10 6.24 10.14
CA GLU A 35 2.11 6.25 11.60
C GLU A 35 1.18 5.19 12.19
N ARG A 36 0.11 4.85 11.45
CA ARG A 36 -0.87 3.83 11.85
C ARG A 36 -0.40 2.41 11.53
N ILE A 37 0.29 2.21 10.41
CA ILE A 37 0.66 0.89 9.88
C ILE A 37 2.17 0.70 9.97
N LYS A 38 2.66 0.12 11.07
CA LYS A 38 4.10 -0.13 11.29
C LYS A 38 4.45 -1.61 11.25
N THR A 39 3.52 -2.46 11.62
CA THR A 39 3.68 -3.91 11.71
C THR A 39 2.63 -4.61 10.86
N PHE A 40 2.83 -5.89 10.58
CA PHE A 40 1.82 -6.66 9.85
C PHE A 40 0.55 -6.86 10.70
N ASN A 41 0.65 -6.87 12.03
CA ASN A 41 -0.53 -6.90 12.90
C ASN A 41 -1.36 -5.62 12.76
N ASP A 42 -0.74 -4.45 12.59
CA ASP A 42 -1.47 -3.21 12.32
C ASP A 42 -2.25 -3.29 11.00
N VAL A 43 -1.67 -3.96 9.99
CA VAL A 43 -2.34 -4.23 8.70
C VAL A 43 -3.57 -5.13 8.92
N LEU A 44 -3.43 -6.20 9.70
CA LEU A 44 -4.56 -7.09 10.01
C LEU A 44 -5.66 -6.35 10.78
N GLN A 45 -5.28 -5.55 11.77
CA GLN A 45 -6.22 -4.72 12.54
C GLN A 45 -6.95 -3.71 11.66
N TYR A 46 -6.23 -3.06 10.72
CA TYR A 46 -6.83 -2.13 9.76
C TYR A 46 -7.93 -2.78 8.92
N HIS A 47 -7.75 -4.05 8.53
CA HIS A 47 -8.75 -4.82 7.78
C HIS A 47 -9.77 -5.55 8.67
N GLY A 48 -9.66 -5.45 9.99
CA GLY A 48 -10.51 -6.21 10.92
C GLY A 48 -10.29 -7.73 10.86
N ILE A 49 -9.12 -8.18 10.40
CA ILE A 49 -8.76 -9.59 10.28
C ILE A 49 -8.07 -10.03 11.58
N LYS A 50 -8.51 -11.16 12.15
CA LYS A 50 -7.85 -11.77 13.31
C LYS A 50 -6.61 -12.53 12.87
N SER A 51 -5.53 -12.45 13.66
CA SER A 51 -4.26 -13.12 13.36
C SER A 51 -4.41 -14.63 13.23
N GLU A 52 -5.28 -15.27 14.04
CA GLU A 52 -5.54 -16.71 13.96
C GLU A 52 -6.25 -17.08 12.66
N THR A 53 -7.20 -16.26 12.21
CA THR A 53 -7.90 -16.46 10.93
C THR A 53 -6.91 -16.37 9.77
N PHE A 54 -6.05 -15.35 9.77
CA PHE A 54 -5.02 -15.21 8.74
C PHE A 54 -4.05 -16.40 8.74
N ALA A 55 -3.62 -16.86 9.92
CA ALA A 55 -2.73 -18.01 10.06
C ALA A 55 -3.36 -19.31 9.55
N MET A 56 -4.63 -19.57 9.86
CA MET A 56 -5.36 -20.73 9.34
C MET A 56 -5.46 -20.72 7.82
N GLU A 57 -5.74 -19.56 7.21
CA GLU A 57 -5.76 -19.40 5.74
C GLU A 57 -4.40 -19.56 5.06
N CYS A 58 -3.32 -19.55 5.83
CA CYS A 58 -1.95 -19.68 5.36
C CYS A 58 -1.34 -21.06 5.67
N LEU A 59 -2.07 -21.96 6.33
CA LEU A 59 -1.53 -23.19 6.88
C LEU A 59 -0.96 -24.16 5.82
N SER A 60 -1.50 -24.13 4.61
CA SER A 60 -1.07 -24.97 3.48
C SER A 60 -0.25 -24.21 2.43
N LEU A 61 0.15 -22.98 2.70
CA LEU A 61 0.83 -22.11 1.73
C LEU A 61 2.33 -22.11 1.96
N THR A 62 3.09 -21.93 0.88
CA THR A 62 4.53 -21.71 0.95
C THR A 62 4.86 -20.30 1.47
N ASP A 63 6.09 -20.08 1.90
CA ASP A 63 6.54 -18.79 2.45
C ASP A 63 6.33 -17.62 1.47
N ASP A 64 6.52 -17.84 0.17
CA ASP A 64 6.32 -16.84 -0.88
C ASP A 64 4.83 -16.54 -1.13
N GLU A 65 3.96 -17.56 -1.08
CA GLU A 65 2.50 -17.39 -1.18
C GLU A 65 1.94 -16.60 0.01
N ILE A 66 2.43 -16.91 1.21
CA ILE A 66 2.12 -16.15 2.43
C ILE A 66 2.60 -14.71 2.27
N ALA A 67 3.85 -14.49 1.87
CA ALA A 67 4.40 -13.16 1.66
C ALA A 67 3.59 -12.36 0.62
N TYR A 68 3.17 -12.99 -0.48
CA TYR A 68 2.31 -12.36 -1.48
C TYR A 68 0.95 -11.96 -0.88
N LYS A 69 0.32 -12.82 -0.08
CA LYS A 69 -0.91 -12.46 0.66
C LYS A 69 -0.68 -11.26 1.58
N GLN A 70 0.42 -11.25 2.33
CA GLN A 70 0.76 -10.14 3.23
C GLN A 70 0.94 -8.83 2.45
N ILE A 71 1.68 -8.84 1.34
CA ILE A 71 1.95 -7.65 0.53
C ILE A 71 0.67 -7.09 -0.09
N LYS A 72 -0.28 -7.92 -0.51
CA LYS A 72 -1.61 -7.46 -0.97
C LYS A 72 -2.33 -6.65 0.11
N LEU A 73 -2.34 -7.13 1.35
CA LEU A 73 -2.97 -6.44 2.47
C LEU A 73 -2.25 -5.15 2.84
N ILE A 74 -0.90 -5.16 2.82
CA ILE A 74 -0.06 -3.98 3.05
C ILE A 74 -0.36 -2.91 2.00
N ALA A 75 -0.35 -3.26 0.71
CA ALA A 75 -0.66 -2.34 -0.38
C ALA A 75 -2.07 -1.76 -0.23
N SER A 76 -3.06 -2.59 0.08
CA SER A 76 -4.43 -2.13 0.31
C SER A 76 -4.54 -1.15 1.49
N ALA A 77 -3.89 -1.43 2.62
CA ALA A 77 -3.96 -0.60 3.82
C ALA A 77 -3.27 0.76 3.58
N LEU A 78 -2.05 0.74 3.05
CA LEU A 78 -1.27 1.96 2.79
C LEU A 78 -1.87 2.86 1.71
N ASN A 79 -2.65 2.30 0.78
CA ASN A 79 -3.34 3.08 -0.25
C ASN A 79 -4.65 3.70 0.22
N GLU A 80 -5.22 3.24 1.35
CA GLU A 80 -6.46 3.76 1.92
C GLU A 80 -7.62 3.79 0.91
N GLY A 81 -7.83 2.68 0.21
CA GLY A 81 -8.89 2.56 -0.80
C GLY A 81 -8.55 3.14 -2.17
N TRP A 82 -7.38 3.78 -2.35
CA TRP A 82 -6.88 4.09 -3.69
C TRP A 82 -6.64 2.79 -4.47
N THR A 83 -7.13 2.76 -5.70
CA THR A 83 -6.86 1.70 -6.66
C THR A 83 -6.34 2.33 -7.96
N PRO A 84 -5.36 1.71 -8.63
CA PRO A 84 -4.83 2.24 -9.87
C PRO A 84 -5.90 2.25 -10.97
N ASP A 85 -6.09 3.39 -11.61
CA ASP A 85 -6.85 3.51 -12.85
C ASP A 85 -5.90 3.29 -14.03
N TRP A 86 -6.04 2.16 -14.70
CA TRP A 86 -5.20 1.77 -15.83
C TRP A 86 -5.58 2.49 -17.14
N ASN A 87 -6.71 3.17 -17.18
CA ASN A 87 -7.11 3.99 -18.32
C ASN A 87 -6.55 5.42 -18.24
N ASP A 88 -6.16 5.87 -17.04
CA ASP A 88 -5.54 7.17 -16.84
C ASP A 88 -4.02 7.11 -17.10
N ARG A 89 -3.62 7.63 -18.27
CA ARG A 89 -2.21 7.75 -18.69
C ARG A 89 -1.42 8.80 -17.91
N ASN A 90 -2.09 9.73 -17.24
CA ASN A 90 -1.46 10.76 -16.42
C ASN A 90 -1.29 10.31 -14.95
N GLN A 91 -1.93 9.21 -14.56
CA GLN A 91 -1.78 8.65 -13.23
C GLN A 91 -0.51 7.81 -13.12
N THR A 92 0.55 8.42 -12.56
CA THR A 92 1.76 7.70 -12.16
C THR A 92 1.46 6.70 -11.06
N LYS A 93 1.98 5.48 -11.19
CA LYS A 93 1.80 4.38 -10.26
C LYS A 93 3.17 3.94 -9.77
N TYR A 94 3.35 3.87 -8.46
CA TYR A 94 4.66 3.62 -7.86
C TYR A 94 4.71 2.20 -7.33
N TYR A 95 5.87 1.56 -7.39
CA TYR A 95 6.08 0.24 -6.80
C TYR A 95 7.42 0.23 -6.04
N PRO A 96 7.58 -0.58 -5.00
CA PRO A 96 8.85 -0.70 -4.28
C PRO A 96 9.89 -1.36 -5.18
N TRP A 97 11.07 -0.76 -5.28
CA TRP A 97 12.22 -1.34 -5.95
C TRP A 97 13.35 -1.56 -4.93
N PHE A 98 14.08 -2.66 -5.08
CA PHE A 98 15.04 -3.12 -4.08
C PHE A 98 16.42 -3.28 -4.68
N ARG A 99 17.45 -2.85 -3.93
CA ARG A 99 18.84 -3.25 -4.18
C ARG A 99 19.18 -4.41 -3.26
N MET A 100 18.98 -5.63 -3.76
CA MET A 100 19.28 -6.86 -3.02
C MET A 100 20.75 -7.24 -3.28
N GLY A 101 21.51 -7.59 -2.22
CA GLY A 101 22.93 -7.94 -2.34
C GLY A 101 23.15 -9.27 -3.08
N SER A 102 24.18 -9.33 -3.95
CA SER A 102 24.55 -10.51 -4.74
C SER A 102 25.24 -11.59 -3.89
N SER A 103 24.87 -12.85 -4.02
CA SER A 103 25.75 -13.78 -4.76
C SER A 103 25.06 -14.96 -5.48
N SER A 104 23.72 -15.08 -5.51
CA SER A 104 23.08 -16.19 -6.26
C SER A 104 21.65 -15.96 -6.78
N GLY A 105 21.05 -14.77 -6.62
CA GLY A 105 19.63 -14.54 -6.96
C GLY A 105 19.25 -13.16 -7.51
N GLY A 106 20.23 -12.35 -7.93
CA GLY A 106 19.95 -11.09 -8.63
C GLY A 106 19.65 -11.35 -10.11
N PHE A 107 18.74 -10.57 -10.70
CA PHE A 107 18.61 -10.50 -12.16
C PHE A 107 19.96 -10.05 -12.75
N SER A 108 20.71 -10.97 -13.34
CA SER A 108 21.98 -10.68 -14.01
C SER A 108 21.67 -10.37 -15.48
N CYS A 109 22.02 -9.17 -15.91
CA CYS A 109 21.97 -8.74 -17.30
C CYS A 109 23.41 -8.78 -17.82
N ASP A 110 23.75 -9.81 -18.59
CA ASP A 110 25.12 -10.09 -19.05
C ASP A 110 25.54 -9.21 -20.24
N ASP A 111 24.58 -8.77 -21.05
CA ASP A 111 24.81 -7.93 -22.22
C ASP A 111 23.59 -7.03 -22.48
N CYS A 112 23.82 -5.80 -22.94
CA CYS A 112 22.79 -4.93 -23.49
C CYS A 112 23.35 -4.16 -24.69
N ASP A 113 22.96 -4.59 -25.89
CA ASP A 113 23.23 -3.85 -27.12
C ASP A 113 21.99 -2.98 -27.43
N TYR A 114 22.22 -1.71 -27.77
CA TYR A 114 21.26 -0.58 -27.84
C TYR A 114 20.85 0.08 -26.51
N ASP A 115 20.95 1.43 -26.47
CA ASP A 115 20.71 2.32 -25.32
C ASP A 115 19.21 2.48 -24.94
N PHE A 116 18.37 1.52 -25.31
CA PHE A 116 16.93 1.55 -25.06
C PHE A 116 16.47 0.26 -24.38
N SER A 117 16.54 0.23 -23.05
CA SER A 117 16.04 -0.88 -22.25
C SER A 117 14.63 -0.58 -21.73
N GLY A 118 13.63 -1.29 -22.24
CA GLY A 118 12.27 -1.29 -21.70
C GLY A 118 12.14 -2.33 -20.60
N SER A 119 11.84 -1.90 -19.37
CA SER A 119 11.53 -2.81 -18.26
C SER A 119 10.02 -2.92 -18.07
N ALA A 120 9.50 -4.15 -18.13
CA ALA A 120 8.10 -4.43 -17.82
C ALA A 120 7.97 -4.69 -16.31
N VAL A 121 7.30 -3.78 -15.61
CA VAL A 121 6.98 -3.94 -14.19
C VAL A 121 5.55 -4.48 -14.06
N GLY A 122 5.34 -5.36 -13.09
CA GLY A 122 4.00 -5.92 -12.84
C GLY A 122 2.99 -4.82 -12.48
N SER A 123 1.78 -4.90 -13.04
CA SER A 123 0.68 -3.96 -12.77
C SER A 123 -0.03 -4.18 -11.42
N ARG A 124 0.55 -4.98 -10.53
CA ARG A 124 -0.06 -5.32 -9.23
C ARG A 124 0.75 -4.69 -8.11
N LEU A 125 0.09 -4.43 -6.97
CA LEU A 125 0.73 -3.93 -5.75
C LEU A 125 1.34 -2.51 -5.89
N CYS A 126 0.73 -1.67 -6.73
CA CYS A 126 1.14 -0.28 -6.89
C CYS A 126 0.66 0.60 -5.73
N TYR A 127 1.33 1.72 -5.54
CA TYR A 127 1.05 2.74 -4.53
C TYR A 127 0.73 4.09 -5.18
N LYS A 128 -0.14 4.85 -4.53
CA LYS A 128 -0.56 6.21 -4.96
C LYS A 128 0.56 7.25 -4.93
N SER A 129 1.68 6.98 -4.25
CA SER A 129 2.83 7.88 -4.19
C SER A 129 4.17 7.13 -4.08
N SER A 130 5.24 7.78 -4.51
CA SER A 130 6.62 7.28 -4.37
C SER A 130 7.01 7.10 -2.91
N GLU A 131 6.53 7.98 -2.03
CA GLU A 131 6.78 7.93 -0.60
C GLU A 131 6.18 6.68 0.04
N LEU A 132 4.94 6.32 -0.33
CA LEU A 132 4.29 5.11 0.17
C LEU A 132 4.95 3.85 -0.38
N ALA A 133 5.36 3.84 -1.65
CA ALA A 133 6.12 2.73 -2.22
C ALA A 133 7.46 2.53 -1.48
N LYS A 134 8.19 3.62 -1.22
CA LYS A 134 9.43 3.58 -0.45
C LYS A 134 9.17 3.07 0.97
N TYR A 135 8.18 3.64 1.66
CA TYR A 135 7.82 3.24 3.01
C TYR A 135 7.45 1.75 3.08
N ALA A 136 6.60 1.26 2.17
CA ALA A 136 6.22 -0.14 2.11
C ALA A 136 7.45 -1.06 1.96
N GLY A 137 8.33 -0.73 1.02
CA GLY A 137 9.54 -1.50 0.76
C GLY A 137 10.54 -1.47 1.92
N THR A 138 10.67 -0.36 2.64
CA THR A 138 11.59 -0.26 3.77
C THR A 138 11.02 -0.86 5.05
N GLN A 139 9.75 -0.57 5.36
CA GLN A 139 9.12 -0.98 6.62
C GLN A 139 8.85 -2.48 6.65
N PHE A 140 8.41 -3.04 5.51
CA PHE A 140 8.06 -4.46 5.39
C PHE A 140 9.11 -5.23 4.60
N ILE A 141 10.36 -4.79 4.63
CA ILE A 141 11.43 -5.34 3.80
C ILE A 141 11.55 -6.86 3.93
N SER A 142 11.42 -7.43 5.14
CA SER A 142 11.51 -8.87 5.35
C SER A 142 10.43 -9.67 4.61
N ILE A 143 9.20 -9.15 4.56
CA ILE A 143 8.08 -9.76 3.83
C ILE A 143 8.34 -9.65 2.33
N TYR A 144 8.76 -8.47 1.85
CA TYR A 144 9.12 -8.28 0.46
C TYR A 144 10.24 -9.21 0.02
N LYS A 145 11.28 -9.40 0.85
CA LYS A 145 12.36 -10.35 0.58
C LYS A 145 11.81 -11.76 0.37
N LYS A 146 10.99 -12.29 1.29
CA LYS A 146 10.37 -13.62 1.16
C LYS A 146 9.57 -13.79 -0.14
N PHE A 147 8.92 -12.74 -0.61
CA PHE A 147 8.19 -12.77 -1.88
C PHE A 147 9.12 -12.73 -3.10
N THR A 148 10.23 -11.99 -3.03
CA THR A 148 11.10 -11.73 -4.19
C THR A 148 12.33 -12.62 -4.26
N THR A 149 12.67 -13.33 -3.20
CA THR A 149 13.85 -14.21 -3.12
C THR A 149 13.44 -15.54 -2.53
N LEU A 150 13.70 -16.63 -3.27
CA LEU A 150 13.51 -18.02 -2.85
C LEU A 150 14.57 -18.44 -1.82
#